data_AF-A0A3P6HYI4-F1
#
_entry.id   AF-A0A3P6HYI4-F1
#
_cell.length_a   1.000
_cell.length_b   1.000
_cell.length_c   1.000
_cell.angle_alpha   90.00
_cell.angle_beta   90.00
_cell.angle_gamma   90.00
#
_symmetry.space_group_name_H-M   'P 1'
#
loop_
_entity.id
_entity.type
_entity.pdbx_description
1 polymer ?
#
loop_
_entity_poly.entity_id
_entity_poly.type
_entity_poly.pdbx_seq_one_letter_code
_entity_poly.pdbx_strand_id
1 'polypeptide(L)'
;MVSISANQKLRSQSSSAPMSACVRHEFAQPLVAAVLCFGLNGNYFLANQSESRRGYRLMSTSTEALLEFRQQPLLELVNSEENYVQQLPPIVAELASKWRILWGNWLQLTEWHTQFVEKVRRAVANQPDTVPLLFLRSQARLRSMYMKYCENYPKAVTLVALHKTYFEDLRTYFFDKNDLLSRLMQPIQRATRYQLPMTEALKLTEQAGSADVDVWRDAVAVLKDLPNDVQLMLEVSPDGSRLIAKCWANTF
;
A
#
# COMPACT_ATOMS: atom_id res chain seq x y z
N MET A 1 44.81 -21.41 -51.44
CA MET A 1 43.84 -20.31 -51.58
C MET A 1 42.79 -20.49 -50.51
N VAL A 2 42.82 -19.61 -49.51
CA VAL A 2 41.85 -19.53 -48.41
C VAL A 2 40.64 -18.77 -48.92
N SER A 3 39.43 -19.30 -48.75
CA SER A 3 38.20 -18.53 -48.87
C SER A 3 37.29 -18.81 -47.69
N ILE A 4 37.03 -17.71 -46.98
CA ILE A 4 36.17 -17.53 -45.80
C ILE A 4 34.71 -17.41 -46.28
N SER A 5 33.76 -18.06 -45.59
CA SER A 5 32.52 -17.39 -45.19
C SER A 5 31.78 -18.19 -44.12
N ALA A 6 31.69 -17.58 -42.94
CA ALA A 6 30.89 -18.02 -41.81
C ALA A 6 29.51 -17.37 -41.89
N ASN A 7 28.43 -18.15 -41.75
CA ASN A 7 27.23 -17.75 -41.00
C ASN A 7 26.15 -18.84 -41.06
N GLN A 8 25.99 -19.61 -39.99
CA GLN A 8 24.68 -20.13 -39.60
C GLN A 8 24.63 -20.39 -38.08
N LYS A 9 24.30 -19.32 -37.37
CA LYS A 9 23.22 -19.30 -36.36
C LYS A 9 23.27 -20.39 -35.27
N LEU A 10 24.22 -20.25 -34.35
CA LEU A 10 24.07 -20.75 -32.98
C LEU A 10 22.94 -19.94 -32.30
N ARG A 11 21.71 -20.47 -32.30
CA ARG A 11 20.70 -20.10 -31.30
C ARG A 11 20.72 -21.16 -30.21
N SER A 12 21.36 -20.77 -29.10
CA SER A 12 21.37 -21.45 -27.83
C SER A 12 19.96 -21.84 -27.37
N GLN A 13 19.84 -23.09 -26.97
CA GLN A 13 18.72 -23.65 -26.23
C GLN A 13 18.48 -22.82 -24.96
N SER A 14 17.31 -22.18 -24.84
CA SER A 14 16.74 -21.79 -23.54
C SER A 14 15.62 -22.77 -23.23
N SER A 15 15.99 -23.87 -22.56
CA SER A 15 15.07 -24.83 -21.98
C SER A 15 14.30 -24.16 -20.83
N SER A 16 13.17 -23.53 -21.14
CA SER A 16 12.12 -23.32 -20.14
C SER A 16 11.48 -24.68 -19.86
N ALA A 17 11.68 -25.21 -18.65
CA ALA A 17 10.97 -26.41 -18.24
C ALA A 17 9.45 -26.15 -18.39
N PRO A 18 8.70 -26.99 -19.12
CA PRO A 18 7.27 -26.80 -19.26
C PRO A 18 6.62 -27.02 -17.89
N MET A 19 5.89 -26.01 -17.42
CA MET A 19 5.04 -26.09 -16.23
C MET A 19 4.24 -27.39 -16.22
N SER A 20 4.32 -28.15 -15.12
CA SER A 20 3.46 -29.31 -14.88
C SER A 20 2.00 -28.91 -15.11
N ALA A 21 1.24 -29.76 -15.82
CA ALA A 21 -0.16 -29.54 -16.15
C ALA A 21 -1.03 -29.23 -14.92
N CYS A 22 -0.59 -29.67 -13.73
CA CYS A 22 -1.21 -29.38 -12.44
C CYS A 22 -1.25 -27.86 -12.13
N VAL A 23 -0.17 -27.13 -12.40
CA VAL A 23 -0.08 -25.69 -12.11
C VAL A 23 -0.97 -24.89 -13.07
N ARG A 24 -1.12 -25.32 -14.32
CA ARG A 24 -2.03 -24.67 -15.29
C ARG A 24 -3.51 -24.79 -14.90
N HIS A 25 -3.90 -25.92 -14.31
CA HIS A 25 -5.30 -26.15 -13.90
C HIS A 25 -5.67 -25.42 -12.59
N GLU A 26 -4.73 -25.30 -11.65
CA GLU A 26 -4.99 -24.61 -10.37
C GLU A 26 -5.09 -23.08 -10.50
N PHE A 27 -4.42 -22.53 -11.51
CA PHE A 27 -4.31 -21.11 -11.81
C PHE A 27 -5.44 -20.63 -12.76
N ALA A 28 -6.16 -21.53 -13.43
CA ALA A 28 -7.26 -21.20 -14.35
C ALA A 28 -8.62 -20.94 -13.66
N GLN A 29 -8.66 -20.81 -12.33
CA GLN A 29 -9.94 -20.65 -11.63
C GLN A 29 -10.48 -19.21 -11.76
N PRO A 30 -11.77 -19.04 -12.17
CA PRO A 30 -12.41 -17.72 -12.34
C PRO A 30 -12.34 -16.81 -11.10
N LEU A 31 -12.20 -17.39 -9.91
CA LEU A 31 -12.12 -16.68 -8.64
C LEU A 31 -10.77 -15.98 -8.42
N VAL A 32 -9.64 -16.57 -8.84
CA VAL A 32 -8.30 -15.92 -8.79
C VAL A 32 -8.30 -14.69 -9.69
N ALA A 33 -8.83 -14.89 -10.89
CA ALA A 33 -9.06 -13.91 -11.93
C ALA A 33 -9.93 -12.73 -11.43
N ALA A 34 -11.08 -13.02 -10.81
CA ALA A 34 -11.96 -12.00 -10.26
C ALA A 34 -11.31 -11.20 -9.13
N VAL A 35 -10.61 -11.86 -8.21
CA VAL A 35 -9.93 -11.24 -7.06
C VAL A 35 -8.79 -10.33 -7.51
N LEU A 36 -8.02 -10.71 -8.52
CA LEU A 36 -6.96 -9.86 -9.07
C LEU A 36 -7.48 -8.59 -9.76
N CYS A 37 -8.77 -8.56 -10.15
CA CYS A 37 -9.31 -7.55 -11.07
C CYS A 37 -10.39 -6.65 -10.45
N PHE A 38 -10.73 -6.81 -9.17
CA PHE A 38 -11.50 -5.79 -8.44
C PHE A 38 -10.62 -4.55 -8.20
N GLY A 39 -10.85 -3.54 -9.03
CA GLY A 39 -10.19 -2.23 -9.01
C GLY A 39 -10.88 -1.28 -9.98
N LEU A 40 -12.22 -1.27 -10.01
CA LEU A 40 -12.96 -0.28 -10.77
C LEU A 40 -13.06 1.02 -9.96
N ASN A 41 -12.40 2.05 -10.52
CA ASN A 41 -12.46 3.47 -10.19
C ASN A 41 -11.62 3.94 -8.99
N GLY A 42 -10.61 4.78 -9.28
CA GLY A 42 -9.92 5.53 -8.22
C GLY A 42 -8.53 6.07 -8.56
N ASN A 43 -8.30 6.61 -9.77
CA ASN A 43 -7.20 7.54 -9.96
C ASN A 43 -7.52 8.80 -9.16
N TYR A 44 -6.88 9.04 -8.00
CA TYR A 44 -6.61 10.38 -7.45
C TYR A 44 -5.72 10.23 -6.21
N PHE A 45 -4.40 10.32 -6.34
CA PHE A 45 -3.57 10.92 -5.27
C PHE A 45 -2.12 11.24 -5.69
N LEU A 46 -1.93 12.15 -6.64
CA LEU A 46 -0.65 12.88 -6.79
C LEU A 46 -0.80 14.36 -7.23
N ALA A 47 -2.02 14.89 -7.39
CA ALA A 47 -2.20 16.20 -8.03
C ALA A 47 -2.42 17.42 -7.10
N ASN A 48 -2.64 17.26 -5.79
CA ASN A 48 -3.04 18.39 -4.92
C ASN A 48 -1.96 18.94 -3.96
N GLN A 49 -0.68 18.55 -4.12
CA GLN A 49 0.39 19.08 -3.24
C GLN A 49 0.78 20.54 -3.53
N SER A 50 0.40 21.11 -4.68
CA SER A 50 0.78 22.48 -5.06
C SER A 50 -0.26 23.55 -4.67
N GLU A 51 -1.55 23.20 -4.58
CA GLU A 51 -2.61 24.20 -4.32
C GLU A 51 -2.86 24.47 -2.83
N SER A 52 -2.59 23.50 -1.95
CA SER A 52 -2.78 23.66 -0.50
C SER A 52 -1.80 24.65 0.16
N ARG A 53 -0.66 24.98 -0.49
CA ARG A 53 0.34 25.89 0.09
C ARG A 53 -0.07 27.37 0.12
N ARG A 54 -1.15 27.78 -0.58
CA ARG A 54 -1.51 29.21 -0.75
C ARG A 54 -2.60 29.73 0.20
N GLY A 55 -3.17 28.90 1.07
CA GLY A 55 -4.36 29.26 1.86
C GLY A 55 -4.15 29.83 3.27
N TYR A 56 -2.97 29.73 3.89
CA TYR A 56 -2.78 30.14 5.30
C TYR A 56 -2.48 31.64 5.48
N ARG A 57 -2.94 32.49 4.57
CA ARG A 57 -2.72 33.93 4.65
C ARG A 57 -4.08 34.59 4.84
N LEU A 58 -4.35 34.95 6.11
CA LEU A 58 -5.53 35.64 6.65
C LEU A 58 -6.67 34.70 7.06
N MET A 59 -6.52 34.02 8.20
CA MET A 59 -7.66 33.41 8.91
C MET A 59 -7.70 34.01 10.32
N SER A 60 -8.91 34.21 10.84
CA SER A 60 -9.19 34.76 12.17
C SER A 60 -8.48 33.97 13.28
N THR A 61 -7.97 34.68 14.30
CA THR A 61 -7.12 34.16 15.38
C THR A 61 -7.86 33.33 16.45
N SER A 62 -9.09 32.87 16.20
CA SER A 62 -9.82 32.07 17.20
C SER A 62 -9.42 30.60 17.13
N THR A 63 -9.17 30.01 18.30
CA THR A 63 -8.95 28.57 18.50
C THR A 63 -10.03 27.73 17.81
N GLU A 64 -11.30 28.12 17.89
CA GLU A 64 -12.42 27.36 17.32
C GLU A 64 -12.33 27.27 15.79
N ALA A 65 -11.98 28.37 15.12
CA ALA A 65 -11.85 28.39 13.67
C ALA A 65 -10.71 27.47 13.20
N LEU A 66 -9.58 27.48 13.89
CA LEU A 66 -8.44 26.59 13.58
C LEU A 66 -8.80 25.11 13.77
N LEU A 67 -9.58 24.79 14.80
CA LEU A 67 -10.07 23.43 15.03
C LEU A 67 -11.13 23.00 14.00
N GLU A 68 -11.92 23.93 13.47
CA GLU A 68 -12.81 23.67 12.34
C GLU A 68 -12.02 23.39 11.05
N PHE A 69 -10.98 24.17 10.76
CA PHE A 69 -10.07 23.90 9.64
C PHE A 69 -9.36 22.56 9.75
N ARG A 70 -9.02 22.13 10.97
CA ARG A 70 -8.43 20.80 11.23
C ARG A 70 -9.31 19.66 10.74
N GLN A 71 -10.63 19.86 10.59
CA GLN A 71 -11.52 18.84 10.10
C GLN A 71 -11.19 18.39 8.67
N GLN A 72 -10.64 19.27 7.83
CA GLN A 72 -10.30 18.95 6.44
C GLN A 72 -9.24 17.85 6.31
N PRO A 73 -8.04 17.95 6.91
CA PRO A 73 -7.06 16.86 6.84
C PRO A 73 -7.55 15.56 7.50
N LEU A 74 -8.46 15.64 8.49
CA LEU A 74 -9.05 14.46 9.12
C LEU A 74 -10.07 13.75 8.21
N LEU A 75 -10.85 14.51 7.44
CA LEU A 75 -11.71 13.94 6.41
C LEU A 75 -10.88 13.31 5.28
N GLU A 76 -9.77 13.94 4.90
CA GLU A 76 -8.82 13.37 3.94
C GLU A 76 -8.23 12.03 4.44
N LEU A 77 -7.90 11.95 5.73
CA LEU A 77 -7.49 10.69 6.34
C LEU A 77 -8.56 9.60 6.19
N VAL A 78 -9.82 9.92 6.51
CA VAL A 78 -10.95 8.97 6.38
C VAL A 78 -11.13 8.55 4.93
N ASN A 79 -11.26 9.50 4.00
CA ASN A 79 -11.53 9.18 2.60
C ASN A 79 -10.39 8.39 1.95
N SER A 80 -9.14 8.72 2.29
CA SER A 80 -8.00 7.95 1.78
C SER A 80 -7.97 6.52 2.31
N GLU A 81 -8.42 6.29 3.55
CA GLU A 81 -8.54 4.95 4.12
C GLU A 81 -9.71 4.18 3.51
N GLU A 82 -10.86 4.82 3.31
CA GLU A 82 -12.02 4.20 2.66
C GLU A 82 -11.70 3.78 1.24
N ASN A 83 -11.06 4.67 0.48
CA ASN A 83 -10.65 4.38 -0.89
C ASN A 83 -9.61 3.24 -0.92
N TYR A 84 -8.66 3.22 0.03
CA TYR A 84 -7.73 2.09 0.17
C TYR A 84 -8.47 0.78 0.42
N VAL A 85 -9.38 0.72 1.40
CA VAL A 85 -10.17 -0.49 1.72
C VAL A 85 -11.01 -0.94 0.54
N GLN A 86 -11.64 -0.03 -0.21
CA GLN A 86 -12.44 -0.35 -1.40
C GLN A 86 -11.59 -0.94 -2.54
N GLN A 87 -10.31 -0.57 -2.62
CA GLN A 87 -9.38 -1.10 -3.62
C GLN A 87 -8.75 -2.44 -3.19
N LEU A 88 -8.91 -2.87 -1.93
CA LEU A 88 -8.39 -4.14 -1.48
C LEU A 88 -9.20 -5.28 -2.11
N PRO A 89 -8.57 -6.20 -2.86
CA PRO A 89 -9.24 -7.40 -3.33
C PRO A 89 -9.89 -8.18 -2.17
N PRO A 90 -11.18 -8.57 -2.31
CA PRO A 90 -11.84 -9.43 -1.33
C PRO A 90 -11.34 -10.86 -1.50
N ILE A 91 -10.24 -11.18 -0.83
CA ILE A 91 -9.68 -12.53 -0.85
C ILE A 91 -10.51 -13.41 0.08
N VAL A 92 -11.10 -14.49 -0.44
CA VAL A 92 -11.75 -15.50 0.40
C VAL A 92 -10.71 -16.38 1.11
N ALA A 93 -11.02 -16.85 2.31
CA ALA A 93 -10.06 -17.57 3.16
C ALA A 93 -9.41 -18.78 2.48
N GLU A 94 -10.19 -19.55 1.72
CA GLU A 94 -9.70 -20.70 0.95
C GLU A 94 -8.64 -20.27 -0.07
N LEU A 95 -8.86 -19.16 -0.76
CA LEU A 95 -7.94 -18.63 -1.75
C LEU A 95 -6.67 -18.08 -1.10
N ALA A 96 -6.80 -17.38 0.02
CA ALA A 96 -5.65 -16.92 0.80
C ALA A 96 -4.78 -18.08 1.28
N SER A 97 -5.40 -19.19 1.72
CA SER A 97 -4.68 -20.39 2.17
C SER A 97 -3.93 -21.07 1.03
N LYS A 98 -4.57 -21.20 -0.14
CA LYS A 98 -3.99 -21.80 -1.35
C LYS A 98 -2.86 -20.95 -1.92
N TRP A 99 -2.94 -19.62 -1.77
CA TRP A 99 -2.00 -18.66 -2.35
C TRP A 99 -1.24 -17.86 -1.28
N ARG A 100 -0.90 -18.52 -0.17
CA ARG A 100 -0.30 -17.88 1.01
C ARG A 100 1.02 -17.16 0.69
N ILE A 101 1.82 -17.66 -0.24
CA ILE A 101 3.08 -17.00 -0.65
C ILE A 101 2.79 -15.69 -1.39
N LEU A 102 1.76 -15.66 -2.24
CA LEU A 102 1.40 -14.48 -3.00
C LEU A 102 0.82 -13.39 -2.08
N TRP A 103 -0.09 -13.76 -1.19
CA TRP A 103 -0.86 -12.82 -0.38
C TRP A 103 -0.29 -12.56 1.02
N GLY A 104 0.56 -13.45 1.54
CA GLY A 104 1.08 -13.34 2.90
C GLY A 104 -0.04 -13.26 3.94
N ASN A 105 -0.05 -12.19 4.73
CA ASN A 105 -1.07 -11.87 5.72
C ASN A 105 -2.15 -10.89 5.22
N TRP A 106 -2.46 -10.87 3.92
CA TRP A 106 -3.44 -9.95 3.32
C TRP A 106 -4.80 -9.93 4.03
N LEU A 107 -5.35 -11.07 4.42
CA LEU A 107 -6.63 -11.12 5.14
C LEU A 107 -6.59 -10.32 6.44
N GLN A 108 -5.48 -10.42 7.17
CA GLN A 108 -5.27 -9.68 8.41
C GLN A 108 -5.20 -8.18 8.15
N LEU A 109 -4.54 -7.76 7.06
CA LEU A 109 -4.52 -6.38 6.60
C LEU A 109 -5.92 -5.89 6.27
N THR A 110 -6.63 -6.56 5.37
CA THR A 110 -7.98 -6.17 4.95
C THR A 110 -8.93 -6.06 6.15
N GLU A 111 -8.92 -7.05 7.05
CA GLU A 111 -9.76 -7.02 8.25
C GLU A 111 -9.40 -5.84 9.17
N TRP A 112 -8.11 -5.61 9.41
CA TRP A 112 -7.67 -4.51 10.27
C TRP A 112 -8.05 -3.15 9.69
N HIS A 113 -7.77 -2.90 8.41
CA HIS A 113 -8.09 -1.64 7.73
C HIS A 113 -9.60 -1.39 7.67
N THR A 114 -10.40 -2.41 7.37
CA THR A 114 -11.87 -2.33 7.40
C THR A 114 -12.40 -1.94 8.78
N GLN A 115 -11.82 -2.46 9.86
CA GLN A 115 -12.19 -2.06 11.22
C GLN A 115 -11.64 -0.68 11.59
N PHE A 116 -10.45 -0.33 11.10
CA PHE A 116 -9.77 0.92 11.42
C PHE A 116 -10.48 2.12 10.82
N VAL A 117 -10.88 2.05 9.55
CA VAL A 117 -11.60 3.14 8.87
C VAL A 117 -12.90 3.51 9.59
N GLU A 118 -13.62 2.51 10.09
CA GLU A 118 -14.84 2.72 10.87
C GLU A 118 -14.57 3.45 12.20
N LYS A 119 -13.44 3.13 12.86
CA LYS A 119 -13.04 3.81 14.10
C LYS A 119 -12.64 5.25 13.83
N VAL A 120 -11.84 5.49 12.79
CA VAL A 120 -11.40 6.84 12.42
C VAL A 120 -12.59 7.69 12.00
N ARG A 121 -13.49 7.19 11.15
CA ARG A 121 -14.69 7.92 10.72
C ARG A 121 -15.54 8.37 11.92
N ARG A 122 -15.79 7.45 12.87
CA ARG A 122 -16.54 7.77 14.10
C ARG A 122 -15.81 8.78 14.98
N ALA A 123 -14.49 8.68 15.11
CA ALA A 123 -13.70 9.64 15.87
C ALA A 123 -13.75 11.04 15.22
N VAL A 124 -13.56 11.14 13.91
CA VAL A 124 -13.63 12.41 13.18
C VAL A 124 -15.01 13.06 13.27
N ALA A 125 -16.09 12.27 13.22
CA ALA A 125 -17.45 12.80 13.33
C ALA A 125 -17.83 13.30 14.74
N ASN A 126 -17.36 12.62 15.79
CA ASN A 126 -17.86 12.84 17.16
C ASN A 126 -16.85 13.53 18.08
N GLN A 127 -15.56 13.15 17.99
CA GLN A 127 -14.52 13.62 18.90
C GLN A 127 -13.14 13.59 18.22
N PRO A 128 -12.82 14.60 17.38
CA PRO A 128 -11.62 14.63 16.55
C PRO A 128 -10.30 14.47 17.34
N ASP A 129 -10.25 14.95 18.58
CA ASP A 129 -9.07 14.83 19.47
C ASP A 129 -8.75 13.39 19.88
N THR A 130 -9.65 12.43 19.63
CA THR A 130 -9.39 11.00 19.86
C THR A 130 -8.70 10.30 18.69
N VAL A 131 -8.60 10.93 17.51
CA VAL A 131 -7.95 10.34 16.32
C VAL A 131 -6.48 9.96 16.59
N PRO A 132 -5.63 10.80 17.22
CA PRO A 132 -4.26 10.43 17.58
C PRO A 132 -4.18 9.17 18.45
N LEU A 133 -5.10 9.03 19.40
CA LEU A 133 -5.15 7.88 20.31
C LEU A 133 -5.43 6.57 19.57
N LEU A 134 -6.15 6.61 18.45
CA LEU A 134 -6.38 5.41 17.62
C LEU A 134 -5.06 4.88 17.04
N PHE A 135 -4.17 5.77 16.60
CA PHE A 135 -2.84 5.39 16.10
C PHE A 135 -1.93 4.90 17.22
N LEU A 136 -1.86 5.62 18.33
CA LEU A 136 -1.04 5.21 19.48
C LEU A 136 -1.45 3.84 20.04
N ARG A 137 -2.76 3.60 20.20
CA ARG A 137 -3.28 2.30 20.68
C ARG A 137 -3.08 1.16 19.68
N SER A 138 -3.03 1.47 18.38
CA SER A 138 -2.89 0.46 17.33
C SER A 138 -1.45 0.26 16.85
N GLN A 139 -0.51 1.11 17.25
CA GLN A 139 0.89 1.13 16.78
C GLN A 139 1.54 -0.25 16.77
N ALA A 140 1.52 -0.97 17.89
CA ALA A 140 2.16 -2.28 17.99
C ALA A 140 1.55 -3.30 17.01
N ARG A 141 0.21 -3.31 16.89
CA ARG A 141 -0.51 -4.19 15.95
C ARG A 141 -0.24 -3.80 14.50
N LEU A 142 -0.24 -2.50 14.20
CA LEU A 142 0.06 -1.93 12.90
C LEU A 142 1.47 -2.35 12.44
N ARG A 143 2.49 -2.08 13.27
CA ARG A 143 3.88 -2.46 13.00
C ARG A 143 4.04 -3.97 12.82
N SER A 144 3.46 -4.78 13.71
CA SER A 144 3.55 -6.24 13.61
C SER A 144 2.92 -6.79 12.32
N MET A 145 1.79 -6.23 11.91
CA MET A 145 1.08 -6.62 10.70
C MET A 145 1.88 -6.25 9.44
N TYR A 146 2.42 -5.03 9.38
CA TYR A 146 3.22 -4.59 8.25
C TYR A 146 4.57 -5.31 8.16
N MET A 147 5.21 -5.62 9.29
CA MET A 147 6.42 -6.43 9.35
C MET A 147 6.23 -7.80 8.69
N LYS A 148 5.19 -8.53 9.08
CA LYS A 148 4.86 -9.84 8.47
C LYS A 148 4.59 -9.73 6.96
N TYR A 149 3.95 -8.64 6.54
CA TYR A 149 3.70 -8.40 5.12
C TYR A 149 5.00 -8.16 4.35
N CYS A 150 5.87 -7.30 4.87
CA CYS A 150 7.15 -6.96 4.27
C CYS A 150 8.10 -8.17 4.22
N GLU A 151 8.11 -9.02 5.24
CA GLU A 151 8.85 -10.29 5.24
C GLU A 151 8.40 -11.26 4.13
N ASN A 152 7.11 -11.23 3.77
CA ASN A 152 6.56 -12.08 2.71
C ASN A 152 6.72 -11.46 1.31
N TYR A 153 6.69 -10.13 1.21
CA TYR A 153 6.68 -9.40 -0.06
C TYR A 153 7.78 -9.84 -1.06
N PRO A 154 9.07 -10.03 -0.66
CA PRO A 154 10.10 -10.55 -1.56
C PRO A 154 9.74 -11.90 -2.21
N LYS A 155 9.10 -12.80 -1.45
CA LYS A 155 8.69 -14.13 -1.93
C LYS A 155 7.58 -14.00 -2.96
N ALA A 156 6.63 -13.10 -2.72
CA ALA A 156 5.57 -12.78 -3.67
C ALA A 156 6.14 -12.17 -4.96
N VAL A 157 7.11 -11.25 -4.87
CA VAL A 157 7.79 -10.67 -6.03
C VAL A 157 8.48 -11.75 -6.88
N THR A 158 9.23 -12.66 -6.23
CA THR A 158 9.88 -13.77 -6.93
C THR A 158 8.87 -14.69 -7.62
N LEU A 159 7.76 -15.04 -6.94
CA LEU A 159 6.69 -15.84 -7.52
C LEU A 159 6.07 -15.18 -8.75
N VAL A 160 5.77 -13.87 -8.68
CA VAL A 160 5.21 -13.11 -9.80
C VAL A 160 6.21 -13.03 -10.96
N ALA A 161 7.51 -12.84 -10.67
CA ALA A 161 8.55 -12.80 -11.70
C ALA A 161 8.69 -14.15 -12.44
N LEU A 162 8.60 -15.28 -11.72
CA LEU A 162 8.66 -16.62 -12.31
C LEU A 162 7.48 -16.92 -13.24
N HIS A 163 6.32 -16.30 -12.99
CA HIS A 163 5.09 -16.50 -13.77
C HIS A 163 4.61 -15.21 -14.45
N LYS A 164 5.54 -14.34 -14.84
CA LYS A 164 5.25 -13.00 -15.37
C LYS A 164 4.25 -13.01 -16.52
N THR A 165 4.46 -13.86 -17.53
CA THR A 165 3.59 -13.93 -18.72
C THR A 165 2.16 -14.30 -18.35
N TYR A 166 1.97 -15.25 -17.44
CA TYR A 166 0.65 -15.67 -16.98
C TYR A 166 -0.10 -14.51 -16.27
N PHE A 167 0.58 -13.77 -15.40
CA PHE A 167 -0.04 -12.63 -14.71
C PHE A 167 -0.31 -11.44 -15.64
N GLU A 168 0.52 -11.23 -16.67
CA GLU A 168 0.28 -10.21 -17.70
C GLU A 168 -0.91 -10.56 -18.61
N ASP A 169 -1.05 -11.84 -18.97
CA ASP A 169 -2.19 -12.33 -19.75
C ASP A 169 -3.50 -12.16 -18.97
N LEU A 170 -3.51 -12.50 -17.68
CA LEU A 170 -4.65 -12.26 -16.79
C LEU A 170 -5.00 -10.76 -16.71
N ARG A 171 -4.01 -9.91 -16.44
CA ARG A 171 -4.21 -8.45 -16.36
C ARG A 171 -4.88 -7.91 -17.63
N THR A 172 -4.41 -8.37 -18.79
CA THR A 172 -4.93 -7.97 -20.10
C THR A 172 -6.35 -8.49 -20.33
N TYR A 173 -6.60 -9.77 -20.01
CA TYR A 173 -7.90 -10.41 -20.18
C TYR A 173 -9.03 -9.70 -19.39
N PHE A 174 -8.71 -9.22 -18.18
CA PHE A 174 -9.67 -8.51 -17.33
C PHE A 174 -9.61 -6.98 -17.46
N PHE A 175 -8.86 -6.44 -18.42
CA PHE A 175 -8.68 -5.00 -18.63
C PHE A 175 -8.22 -4.25 -17.37
N ASP A 176 -7.39 -4.90 -16.56
CA ASP A 176 -6.89 -4.32 -15.32
C ASP A 176 -5.78 -3.30 -15.61
N LYS A 177 -5.92 -2.12 -14.99
CA LYS A 177 -4.97 -1.02 -15.16
C LYS A 177 -3.66 -1.29 -14.43
N ASN A 178 -3.72 -1.91 -13.27
CA ASN A 178 -2.56 -2.13 -12.41
C ASN A 178 -2.04 -3.55 -12.59
N ASP A 179 -0.71 -3.70 -12.68
CA ASP A 179 -0.12 -5.04 -12.61
C ASP A 179 -0.15 -5.60 -11.18
N LEU A 180 0.04 -6.90 -11.06
CA LEU A 180 -0.05 -7.58 -9.77
C LEU A 180 0.99 -7.07 -8.76
N LEU A 181 2.20 -6.73 -9.22
CA LEU A 181 3.22 -6.17 -8.34
C LEU A 181 2.80 -4.80 -7.77
N SER A 182 2.16 -3.95 -8.58
CA SER A 182 1.60 -2.67 -8.11
C SER A 182 0.53 -2.90 -7.06
N ARG A 183 -0.36 -3.89 -7.23
CA ARG A 183 -1.38 -4.25 -6.23
C ARG A 183 -0.74 -4.74 -4.92
N LEU A 184 0.27 -5.61 -5.01
CA LEU A 184 1.01 -6.09 -3.84
C LEU A 184 1.82 -5.00 -3.14
N MET A 185 2.13 -3.88 -3.82
CA MET A 185 2.82 -2.74 -3.22
C MET A 185 1.87 -1.79 -2.46
N GLN A 186 0.56 -1.85 -2.71
CA GLN A 186 -0.42 -0.93 -2.10
C GLN A 186 -0.38 -0.90 -0.56
N PRO A 187 -0.22 -2.02 0.17
CA PRO A 187 -0.08 -1.95 1.63
C PRO A 187 1.18 -1.18 2.06
N ILE A 188 2.32 -1.47 1.46
CA ILE A 188 3.60 -0.79 1.75
C ILE A 188 3.45 0.71 1.48
N GLN A 189 2.80 1.09 0.38
CA GLN A 189 2.45 2.47 0.07
C GLN A 189 1.53 3.08 1.13
N ARG A 190 0.49 2.38 1.57
CA ARG A 190 -0.48 2.91 2.53
C ARG A 190 0.17 3.28 3.86
N ALA A 191 1.08 2.44 4.35
CA ALA A 191 1.80 2.66 5.60
C ALA A 191 2.51 4.03 5.64
N THR A 192 3.01 4.51 4.49
CA THR A 192 3.76 5.77 4.44
C THR A 192 2.88 7.02 4.30
N ARG A 193 1.59 6.87 4.01
CA ARG A 193 0.68 7.99 3.74
C ARG A 193 0.02 8.55 5.00
N TYR A 194 -0.16 7.75 6.06
CA TYR A 194 -0.86 8.18 7.29
C TYR A 194 -0.29 9.46 7.90
N GLN A 195 1.03 9.64 7.84
CA GLN A 195 1.69 10.81 8.43
C GLN A 195 1.32 12.14 7.76
N LEU A 196 0.85 12.14 6.50
CA LEU A 196 0.55 13.36 5.76
C LEU A 196 -0.65 14.14 6.34
N PRO A 197 -1.88 13.58 6.38
CA PRO A 197 -3.02 14.28 6.98
C PRO A 197 -2.82 14.51 8.48
N MET A 198 -2.17 13.57 9.17
CA MET A 198 -1.91 13.70 10.62
C MET A 198 -0.92 14.84 10.93
N THR A 199 0.11 15.04 10.11
CA THR A 199 1.03 16.18 10.26
C THR A 199 0.31 17.51 10.01
N GLU A 200 -0.60 17.55 9.04
CA GLU A 200 -1.36 18.77 8.76
C GLU A 200 -2.35 19.09 9.89
N ALA A 201 -3.06 18.09 10.40
CA ALA A 201 -3.95 18.25 11.55
C ALA A 201 -3.18 18.69 12.82
N LEU A 202 -1.96 18.19 13.03
CA LEU A 202 -1.09 18.62 14.13
C LEU A 202 -0.75 20.12 14.03
N LYS A 203 -0.36 20.63 12.85
CA LYS A 203 -0.03 22.05 12.69
C LYS A 203 -1.19 22.96 13.12
N LEU A 204 -2.41 22.61 12.71
CA LEU A 204 -3.61 23.36 13.07
C LEU A 204 -3.92 23.24 14.57
N THR A 205 -3.69 22.06 15.15
CA THR A 205 -3.83 21.83 16.60
C THR A 205 -2.83 22.65 17.42
N GLU A 206 -1.58 22.76 16.96
CA GLU A 206 -0.54 23.59 17.58
C GLU A 206 -0.87 25.08 17.49
N GLN A 207 -1.32 25.55 16.32
CA GLN A 207 -1.75 26.94 16.12
C GLN A 207 -2.96 27.30 16.98
N ALA A 208 -3.87 26.35 17.20
CA ALA A 208 -5.05 26.55 18.02
C ALA A 208 -4.73 26.63 19.52
N GLY A 209 -3.52 26.22 19.95
CA GLY A 209 -3.14 26.16 21.35
C GLY A 209 -3.90 25.08 22.14
N SER A 210 -4.27 23.97 21.48
CA SER A 210 -5.02 22.88 22.13
C SER A 210 -4.22 22.23 23.27
N ALA A 211 -4.90 21.83 24.34
CA ALA A 211 -4.29 21.08 25.44
C ALA A 211 -3.79 19.69 25.00
N ASP A 212 -4.34 19.13 23.92
CA ASP A 212 -4.01 17.77 23.45
C ASP A 212 -2.81 17.72 22.49
N VAL A 213 -2.12 18.85 22.26
CA VAL A 213 -1.02 18.96 21.28
C VAL A 213 0.04 17.87 21.45
N ASP A 214 0.42 17.52 22.68
CA ASP A 214 1.46 16.52 22.93
C ASP A 214 1.03 15.12 22.45
N VAL A 215 -0.25 14.77 22.61
CA VAL A 215 -0.80 13.51 22.10
C VAL A 215 -0.77 13.46 20.57
N TRP A 216 -1.05 14.59 19.91
CA TRP A 216 -0.93 14.72 18.46
C TRP A 216 0.52 14.57 18.00
N ARG A 217 1.48 15.19 18.71
CA ARG A 217 2.91 15.06 18.41
C ARG A 217 3.39 13.62 18.51
N ASP A 218 3.03 12.92 19.59
CA ASP A 218 3.38 11.52 19.79
C ASP A 218 2.85 10.63 18.66
N ALA A 219 1.58 10.81 18.29
CA ALA A 219 0.98 10.05 17.20
C ALA A 219 1.67 10.34 15.85
N VAL A 220 1.98 11.61 15.55
CA VAL A 220 2.68 11.98 14.31
C VAL A 220 4.11 11.44 14.29
N ALA A 221 4.81 11.43 15.42
CA ALA A 221 6.16 10.85 15.53
C ALA A 221 6.15 9.36 15.16
N VAL A 222 5.24 8.59 15.76
CA VAL A 222 5.04 7.17 15.44
C VAL A 222 4.76 6.94 13.96
N LEU A 223 3.93 7.79 13.35
CA LEU A 223 3.56 7.68 11.94
C LEU A 223 4.69 8.07 10.99
N LYS A 224 5.58 8.98 11.39
CA LYS A 224 6.79 9.35 10.63
C LYS A 224 7.86 8.27 10.66
N ASP A 225 7.91 7.48 11.73
CA ASP A 225 8.84 6.35 11.83
C ASP A 225 8.39 5.14 10.99
N LEU A 226 7.08 4.96 10.81
CA LEU A 226 6.51 3.81 10.11
C LEU A 226 7.07 3.60 8.68
N PRO A 227 7.27 4.62 7.82
CA PRO A 227 7.98 4.46 6.55
C PRO A 227 9.38 3.88 6.69
N ASN A 228 10.16 4.33 7.68
CA ASN A 228 11.52 3.86 7.91
C ASN A 228 11.52 2.41 8.41
N ASP A 229 10.59 2.08 9.30
CA ASP A 229 10.37 0.71 9.78
C ASP A 229 10.11 -0.25 8.61
N VAL A 230 9.17 0.14 7.71
CA VAL A 230 8.82 -0.65 6.53
C VAL A 230 9.99 -0.79 5.56
N GLN A 231 10.76 0.27 5.35
CA GLN A 231 11.96 0.22 4.50
C GLN A 231 12.99 -0.74 5.07
N LEU A 232 13.30 -0.64 6.36
CA LEU A 232 14.24 -1.54 7.03
C LEU A 232 13.77 -3.00 6.93
N MET A 233 12.48 -3.27 7.13
CA MET A 233 11.91 -4.62 7.02
C MET A 233 12.08 -5.23 5.62
N LEU A 234 12.10 -4.41 4.57
CA LEU A 234 12.30 -4.86 3.19
C LEU A 234 13.78 -5.09 2.84
N GLU A 235 14.70 -4.34 3.45
CA GLU A 235 16.16 -4.43 3.19
C GLU A 235 16.83 -5.64 3.85
N VAL A 236 16.28 -6.15 4.96
CA VAL A 236 16.84 -7.28 5.72
C VAL A 236 16.63 -8.63 5.01
N SER A 237 15.88 -8.69 3.90
CA SER A 237 15.64 -9.93 3.15
C SER A 237 16.85 -10.35 2.27
N PRO A 238 17.51 -11.50 2.52
CA PRO A 238 18.75 -11.91 1.84
C PRO A 238 18.66 -12.04 0.30
N ASP A 239 17.47 -12.33 -0.23
CA ASP A 239 17.28 -12.68 -1.65
C ASP A 239 16.64 -11.57 -2.52
N GLY A 240 16.41 -10.36 -1.98
CA GLY A 240 15.46 -9.41 -2.57
C GLY A 240 16.01 -8.08 -3.13
N SER A 241 17.30 -7.81 -3.01
CA SER A 241 17.81 -6.43 -2.98
C SER A 241 17.64 -5.63 -4.28
N ARG A 242 17.55 -6.28 -5.45
CA ARG A 242 17.56 -5.57 -6.76
C ARG A 242 16.17 -5.33 -7.36
N LEU A 243 15.20 -6.21 -7.10
CA LEU A 243 13.83 -6.05 -7.58
C LEU A 243 13.01 -5.17 -6.63
N ILE A 244 13.22 -5.32 -5.31
CA ILE A 244 12.59 -4.50 -4.29
C ILE A 244 13.02 -3.03 -4.44
N ALA A 245 14.33 -2.78 -4.60
CA ALA A 245 14.85 -1.43 -4.83
C ALA A 245 14.28 -0.76 -6.09
N LYS A 246 14.04 -1.51 -7.18
CA LYS A 246 13.39 -0.99 -8.39
C LYS A 246 11.91 -0.67 -8.19
N CYS A 247 11.17 -1.54 -7.49
CA CYS A 247 9.77 -1.28 -7.17
C CYS A 247 9.64 -0.09 -6.23
N TRP A 248 10.57 0.09 -5.29
CA TRP A 248 10.58 1.22 -4.36
C TRP A 248 10.93 2.55 -5.06
N ALA A 249 12.00 2.58 -5.87
CA ALA A 249 12.44 3.78 -6.60
C ALA A 249 11.47 4.26 -7.69
N ASN A 250 10.56 3.40 -8.16
CA ASN A 250 9.52 3.78 -9.12
C ASN A 250 8.20 4.18 -8.44
N THR A 251 8.08 4.01 -7.12
CA THR A 251 6.85 4.20 -6.34
C THR A 251 6.89 5.44 -5.45
N PHE A 252 8.08 5.84 -4.99
CA PHE A 252 8.34 6.97 -4.11
C PHE A 252 9.38 7.90 -4.73
#